data_AF-A0A6U3Q3H5-F1
#
_entry.id   AF-A0A6U3Q3H5-F1
#
_cell.length_a   1.000
_cell.length_b   1.000
_cell.length_c   1.000
_cell.angle_alpha   90.00
_cell.angle_beta   90.00
_cell.angle_gamma   90.00
#
_symmetry.space_group_name_H-M   'P 1'
#
loop_
_entity.id
_entity.type
_entity.pdbx_description
1 polymer ?
#
loop_
_entity_poly.entity_id
_entity_poly.type
_entity_poly.pdbx_seq_one_letter_code
_entity_poly.pdbx_strand_id
1 'polypeptide(L)'
;KIRHKNLIMATSLVIAEAHGPPDQKKAKCQTYDEITNIELARARVKKAFLRSNLLDLNKEIQFPRFDQSEIKIGNMLGQGSFGTVCEIAEIKIEKERSPNDTFSFRSWAGVDDFDSQNGKIESGEIDDDEEEYYELQFQDKRFIADNYKRNGDTARYAIKSISPDVKKNPKKFRIAAMDMAVETYFLSVLNHKNIIKMRGVGQGDMFDENYFLILDRLYDILTNKIDAWKSSSKKHDTFFGKIRNGKTKKLKLFIERLGVAMSLAEALMYLHSLK
;
A
#
# COMPACT_ATOMS: atom_id res chain seq x y z
N LYS A 1 6.24 20.08 24.60
CA LYS A 1 5.23 20.56 25.60
C LYS A 1 3.79 20.55 25.08
N ILE A 2 3.52 20.83 23.80
CA ILE A 2 2.14 20.86 23.23
C ILE A 2 1.52 19.45 23.08
N ARG A 3 2.29 18.43 22.67
CA ARG A 3 1.82 17.03 22.57
C ARG A 3 1.33 16.42 23.89
N HIS A 4 1.90 16.83 25.02
CA HIS A 4 1.44 16.36 26.35
C HIS A 4 0.12 17.03 26.76
N LYS A 5 -0.08 18.30 26.38
CA LYS A 5 -1.32 19.03 26.67
C LYS A 5 -2.52 18.48 25.90
N ASN A 6 -2.35 18.04 24.65
CA ASN A 6 -3.46 17.46 23.88
C ASN A 6 -3.88 16.07 24.39
N LEU A 7 -2.91 15.24 24.79
CA LEU A 7 -3.21 13.96 25.43
C LEU A 7 -3.92 14.18 26.78
N ILE A 8 -3.44 15.15 27.58
CA ILE A 8 -4.06 15.50 28.87
C ILE A 8 -5.46 16.11 28.67
N MET A 9 -5.68 16.97 27.68
CA MET A 9 -6.99 17.59 27.39
C MET A 9 -8.02 16.57 26.90
N ALA A 10 -7.63 15.64 26.01
CA ALA A 10 -8.51 14.53 25.60
C ALA A 10 -8.86 13.62 26.80
N THR A 11 -7.92 13.42 27.72
CA THR A 11 -8.16 12.66 28.96
C THR A 11 -9.10 13.43 29.90
N SER A 12 -8.93 14.75 30.04
CA SER A 12 -9.72 15.59 30.95
C SER A 12 -11.15 15.87 30.48
N LEU A 13 -11.39 16.03 29.18
CA LEU A 13 -12.74 16.29 28.64
C LEU A 13 -13.68 15.08 28.82
N VAL A 14 -13.13 13.86 28.82
CA VAL A 14 -13.90 12.61 28.91
C VAL A 14 -14.13 12.18 30.37
N ILE A 15 -13.26 12.57 31.31
CA ILE A 15 -13.45 12.32 32.77
C ILE A 15 -14.71 13.04 33.29
N ALA A 16 -15.11 14.16 32.70
CA ALA A 16 -16.28 14.93 33.12
C ALA A 16 -17.64 14.23 32.83
N GLU A 17 -17.69 13.16 32.03
CA GLU A 17 -18.95 12.52 31.57
C GLU A 17 -19.23 11.12 32.17
N ALA A 18 -18.50 10.73 33.22
CA ALA A 18 -18.51 9.36 33.77
C ALA A 18 -19.59 9.06 34.84
N HIS A 19 -20.70 9.79 34.90
CA HIS A 19 -21.81 9.57 35.84
C HIS A 19 -22.97 8.72 35.27
N GLY A 20 -22.64 7.61 34.58
CA GLY A 20 -23.64 6.65 34.04
C GLY A 20 -23.76 5.34 34.84
N PRO A 21 -24.80 4.51 34.58
CA PRO A 21 -25.01 3.21 35.24
C PRO A 21 -23.85 2.20 35.04
N PRO A 22 -23.72 1.17 35.90
CA PRO A 22 -22.53 0.30 36.00
C PRO A 22 -22.15 -0.43 34.69
N ASP A 23 -23.14 -0.89 33.92
CA ASP A 23 -22.92 -1.59 32.66
C ASP A 23 -22.33 -0.66 31.58
N GLN A 24 -22.70 0.62 31.61
CA GLN A 24 -22.11 1.64 30.74
C GLN A 24 -20.67 1.98 31.15
N LYS A 25 -20.31 1.87 32.44
CA LYS A 25 -18.94 2.11 32.92
C LYS A 25 -17.96 1.05 32.41
N LYS A 26 -18.36 -0.23 32.41
CA LYS A 26 -17.51 -1.33 31.95
C LYS A 26 -17.23 -1.26 30.45
N ALA A 27 -18.26 -0.98 29.64
CA ALA A 27 -18.12 -0.76 28.21
C ALA A 27 -17.22 0.46 27.92
N LYS A 28 -17.45 1.61 28.59
CA LYS A 28 -16.63 2.82 28.43
C LYS A 28 -15.16 2.60 28.79
N CYS A 29 -14.86 1.85 29.86
CA CYS A 29 -13.49 1.54 30.27
C CYS A 29 -12.75 0.68 29.22
N GLN A 30 -13.42 -0.32 28.65
CA GLN A 30 -12.85 -1.15 27.57
C GLN A 30 -12.54 -0.31 26.32
N THR A 31 -13.45 0.58 25.92
CA THR A 31 -13.23 1.49 24.79
C THR A 31 -12.04 2.44 25.03
N TYR A 32 -11.87 2.94 26.26
CA TYR A 32 -10.73 3.81 26.62
C TYR A 32 -9.38 3.07 26.51
N ASP A 33 -9.31 1.84 27.02
CA ASP A 33 -8.09 1.02 26.91
C ASP A 33 -7.75 0.73 25.45
N GLU A 34 -8.75 0.49 24.60
CA GLU A 34 -8.58 0.24 23.17
C GLU A 34 -8.04 1.47 22.43
N ILE A 35 -8.63 2.66 22.66
CA ILE A 35 -8.17 3.93 22.08
C ILE A 35 -6.72 4.21 22.50
N THR A 36 -6.41 4.06 23.79
CA THR A 36 -5.06 4.28 24.32
C THR A 36 -4.04 3.34 23.67
N ASN A 37 -4.43 2.08 23.44
CA ASN A 37 -3.56 1.10 22.79
C ASN A 37 -3.32 1.40 21.30
N ILE A 38 -4.31 1.94 20.58
CA ILE A 38 -4.15 2.38 19.18
C ILE A 38 -3.21 3.58 19.10
N GLU A 39 -3.37 4.57 19.98
CA GLU A 39 -2.46 5.73 20.02
C GLU A 39 -1.00 5.32 20.31
N LEU A 40 -0.81 4.39 21.24
CA LEU A 40 0.52 3.83 21.52
C LEU A 40 1.10 3.09 20.32
N ALA A 41 0.28 2.32 19.59
CA ALA A 41 0.68 1.65 18.37
C ALA A 41 1.08 2.66 17.28
N ARG A 42 0.27 3.70 17.08
CA ARG A 42 0.56 4.80 16.15
C ARG A 42 1.88 5.49 16.49
N ALA A 43 2.09 5.84 17.75
CA ALA A 43 3.33 6.46 18.21
C ALA A 43 4.57 5.57 17.98
N ARG A 44 4.43 4.24 18.12
CA ARG A 44 5.50 3.29 17.83
C ARG A 44 5.86 3.27 16.34
N VAL A 45 4.87 3.22 15.45
CA VAL A 45 5.10 3.25 14.00
C VAL A 45 5.78 4.56 13.60
N LYS A 46 5.27 5.72 14.07
CA LYS A 46 5.90 7.03 13.84
C LYS A 46 7.35 7.08 14.33
N LYS A 47 7.62 6.55 15.52
CA LYS A 47 8.99 6.52 16.07
C LYS A 47 9.91 5.60 15.29
N ALA A 48 9.43 4.47 14.80
CA ALA A 48 10.20 3.55 13.95
C ALA A 48 10.52 4.20 12.60
N PHE A 49 9.54 4.89 12.00
CA PHE A 49 9.69 5.67 10.78
C PHE A 49 10.77 6.74 10.91
N LEU A 50 10.70 7.60 11.95
CA LEU A 50 11.67 8.68 12.17
C LEU A 50 13.12 8.21 12.41
N ARG A 51 13.32 6.91 12.65
CA ARG A 51 14.65 6.29 12.86
C ARG A 51 15.15 5.53 11.64
N SER A 52 14.32 5.39 10.61
CA SER A 52 14.63 4.60 9.43
C SER A 52 15.45 5.42 8.45
N ASN A 53 16.50 4.83 7.90
CA ASN A 53 17.33 5.44 6.85
C ASN A 53 16.73 5.24 5.44
N LEU A 54 15.62 4.51 5.32
CA LEU A 54 14.98 4.23 4.03
C LEU A 54 14.36 5.50 3.39
N LEU A 55 14.28 6.59 4.15
CA LEU A 55 13.81 7.88 3.67
C LEU A 55 14.98 8.71 3.18
N ASP A 56 15.18 8.70 1.87
CA ASP A 56 15.62 9.92 1.22
C ASP A 56 14.41 10.87 1.22
N LEU A 57 14.42 11.86 2.12
CA LEU A 57 13.31 12.79 2.35
C LEU A 57 12.85 13.54 1.09
N ASN A 58 13.70 13.55 0.05
CA ASN A 58 13.44 14.19 -1.23
C ASN A 58 12.78 13.24 -2.27
N LYS A 59 12.59 11.96 -1.94
CA LYS A 59 12.05 10.92 -2.84
C LYS A 59 10.70 10.36 -2.41
N GLU A 60 10.07 10.94 -1.38
CA GLU A 60 8.75 10.49 -0.96
C GLU A 60 7.70 10.76 -2.04
N ILE A 61 6.98 9.70 -2.42
CA ILE A 61 5.90 9.78 -3.40
C ILE A 61 4.63 10.26 -2.69
N GLN A 62 3.93 11.24 -3.29
CA GLN A 62 2.60 11.63 -2.83
C GLN A 62 1.54 10.77 -3.48
N PHE A 63 0.57 10.30 -2.70
CA PHE A 63 -0.47 9.40 -3.19
C PHE A 63 -1.85 10.07 -3.13
N PRO A 64 -2.72 9.87 -4.13
CA PRO A 64 -4.11 10.30 -4.06
C PRO A 64 -4.88 9.52 -2.99
N ARG A 65 -5.79 10.22 -2.30
CA ARG A 65 -6.73 9.61 -1.36
C ARG A 65 -8.08 9.31 -2.02
N PHE A 66 -8.65 8.17 -1.68
CA PHE A 66 -9.96 7.72 -2.15
C PHE A 66 -10.90 7.48 -0.96
N ASP A 67 -12.15 7.87 -1.13
CA ASP A 67 -13.23 7.41 -0.26
C ASP A 67 -13.62 5.98 -0.65
N GLN A 68 -14.06 5.18 0.32
CA GLN A 68 -14.48 3.82 0.07
C GLN A 68 -15.70 3.76 -0.86
N SER A 69 -16.57 4.78 -0.83
CA SER A 69 -17.73 4.92 -1.72
C SER A 69 -17.35 5.13 -3.18
N GLU A 70 -16.18 5.70 -3.45
CA GLU A 70 -15.67 5.91 -4.82
C GLU A 70 -15.21 4.61 -5.49
N ILE A 71 -15.06 3.52 -4.72
CA ILE A 71 -14.46 2.27 -5.21
C ILE A 71 -15.47 1.14 -5.16
N LYS A 72 -15.77 0.58 -6.34
CA LYS A 72 -16.51 -0.68 -6.44
C LYS A 72 -15.54 -1.85 -6.35
N ILE A 73 -15.66 -2.63 -5.27
CA ILE A 73 -14.86 -3.84 -5.07
C ILE A 73 -15.39 -4.98 -5.95
N GLY A 74 -14.49 -5.66 -6.66
CA GLY A 74 -14.78 -6.84 -7.49
C GLY A 74 -14.43 -8.15 -6.81
N ASN A 75 -13.97 -9.13 -7.61
CA ASN A 75 -13.59 -10.45 -7.12
C ASN A 75 -12.44 -10.40 -6.12
N MET A 76 -12.46 -11.33 -5.16
CA MET A 76 -11.34 -11.56 -4.26
C MET A 76 -10.17 -12.22 -5.01
N LEU A 77 -8.99 -11.62 -4.89
CA LEU A 77 -7.74 -12.10 -5.48
C LEU A 77 -6.92 -12.93 -4.50
N GLY A 78 -7.06 -12.64 -3.20
CA GLY A 78 -6.38 -13.38 -2.15
C GLY A 78 -6.83 -12.97 -0.75
N GLN A 79 -6.62 -13.88 0.19
CA GLN A 79 -6.90 -13.68 1.61
C GLN A 79 -5.68 -14.09 2.43
N GLY A 80 -5.20 -13.17 3.26
CA GLY A 80 -4.15 -13.42 4.24
C GLY A 80 -4.73 -13.60 5.65
N SER A 81 -3.83 -13.73 6.64
CA SER A 81 -4.21 -13.82 8.06
C SER A 81 -4.88 -12.55 8.59
N PHE A 82 -4.50 -11.37 8.05
CA PHE A 82 -4.93 -10.07 8.54
C PHE A 82 -5.72 -9.23 7.52
N GLY A 83 -5.60 -9.54 6.23
CA GLY A 83 -6.12 -8.71 5.17
C GLY A 83 -6.72 -9.49 4.02
N THR A 84 -7.49 -8.78 3.22
CA THR A 84 -8.10 -9.25 1.98
C THR A 84 -7.61 -8.38 0.82
N VAL A 85 -7.38 -9.01 -0.31
CA VAL A 85 -7.03 -8.33 -1.57
C VAL A 85 -8.12 -8.65 -2.58
N CYS A 86 -8.75 -7.61 -3.13
CA CYS A 86 -9.77 -7.72 -4.15
C CYS A 86 -9.36 -6.90 -5.38
N GLU A 87 -9.95 -7.17 -6.53
CA GLU A 87 -9.78 -6.29 -7.68
C GLU A 87 -10.65 -5.04 -7.54
N ILE A 88 -10.23 -3.94 -8.17
CA ILE A 88 -11.06 -2.74 -8.28
C ILE A 88 -11.87 -2.84 -9.57
N ALA A 89 -13.18 -3.07 -9.41
CA ALA A 89 -14.09 -3.29 -10.53
C ALA A 89 -14.58 -1.99 -11.18
N GLU A 90 -14.53 -0.87 -10.45
CA GLU A 90 -14.91 0.47 -10.92
C GLU A 90 -14.39 1.53 -9.95
N ILE A 91 -14.08 2.73 -10.47
CA ILE A 91 -13.77 3.91 -9.67
C ILE A 91 -14.67 5.06 -10.14
N LYS A 92 -15.40 5.70 -9.22
CA LYS A 92 -16.25 6.86 -9.48
C LYS A 92 -15.85 8.00 -8.56
N ILE A 93 -15.27 9.05 -9.11
CA ILE A 93 -14.88 10.22 -8.33
C ILE A 93 -16.12 11.08 -8.08
N GLU A 94 -16.51 11.24 -6.80
CA GLU A 94 -17.70 12.02 -6.42
C GLU A 94 -17.39 13.50 -6.13
N LYS A 95 -16.14 13.81 -5.77
CA LYS A 95 -15.71 15.18 -5.41
C LYS A 95 -14.44 15.56 -6.16
N GLU A 96 -14.42 16.78 -6.70
CA GLU A 96 -13.19 17.35 -7.23
C GLU A 96 -12.18 17.63 -6.11
N ARG A 97 -10.90 17.48 -6.46
CA ARG A 97 -9.74 17.45 -5.56
C ARG A 97 -9.61 18.76 -4.79
N SER A 98 -9.50 18.69 -3.46
CA SER A 98 -8.83 19.75 -2.71
C SER A 98 -7.31 19.57 -2.82
N PRO A 99 -6.50 20.63 -2.98
CA PRO A 99 -5.04 20.54 -2.96
C PRO A 99 -4.48 19.82 -1.72
N ASN A 100 -5.25 19.76 -0.64
CA ASN A 100 -4.88 19.07 0.61
C ASN A 100 -5.27 17.57 0.65
N ASP A 101 -5.79 16.99 -0.44
CA ASP A 101 -6.27 15.60 -0.48
C ASP A 101 -5.19 14.56 -0.85
N THR A 102 -3.91 14.95 -0.85
CA THR A 102 -2.81 14.00 -1.04
C THR A 102 -2.37 13.40 0.28
N PHE A 103 -1.96 12.14 0.23
CA PHE A 103 -1.29 11.45 1.31
C PHE A 103 0.22 11.59 1.14
N SER A 104 0.89 12.11 2.17
CA SER A 104 2.31 11.86 2.41
C SER A 104 2.47 11.24 3.80
N PHE A 105 3.39 10.30 3.91
CA PHE A 105 3.78 9.71 5.18
C PHE A 105 4.47 10.74 6.07
N ARG A 106 5.22 11.71 5.51
CA ARG A 106 5.81 12.84 6.27
C ARG A 106 4.77 13.66 7.03
N SER A 107 3.69 14.05 6.35
CA SER A 107 2.60 14.81 6.94
C SER A 107 1.92 13.98 8.02
N TRP A 108 1.67 12.69 7.74
CA TRP A 108 1.13 11.76 8.72
C TRP A 108 2.03 11.59 9.97
N ALA A 109 3.35 11.50 9.78
CA ALA A 109 4.33 11.39 10.86
C ALA A 109 4.52 12.71 11.65
N GLY A 110 4.04 13.84 11.10
CA GLY A 110 4.17 15.17 11.67
C GLY A 110 5.59 15.72 11.56
N VAL A 111 6.24 15.51 10.41
CA VAL A 111 7.59 16.02 10.12
C VAL A 111 7.55 17.43 9.51
N ASP A 112 6.49 17.78 8.79
CA ASP A 112 6.41 19.03 8.02
C ASP A 112 6.23 20.30 8.88
N ASP A 113 5.99 20.16 10.19
CA ASP A 113 5.94 21.28 11.15
C ASP A 113 7.31 21.91 11.44
N PHE A 114 8.43 21.34 10.94
CA PHE A 114 9.77 21.80 11.28
C PHE A 114 10.46 22.68 10.24
N ASP A 115 9.93 22.80 9.01
CA ASP A 115 10.68 23.43 7.90
C ASP A 115 9.84 24.41 7.03
N SER A 116 8.72 24.90 7.55
CA SER A 116 7.83 25.85 6.84
C SER A 116 8.38 27.29 6.74
N GLN A 117 9.68 27.48 6.50
CA GLN A 117 10.22 28.81 6.18
C GLN A 117 10.99 28.93 4.87
N ASN A 118 11.44 27.88 4.18
CA ASN A 118 12.25 28.09 2.96
C ASN A 118 12.05 27.00 1.89
N GLY A 119 11.05 27.15 1.02
CA GLY A 119 10.92 26.25 -0.14
C GLY A 119 9.90 26.69 -1.18
N LYS A 120 10.19 27.79 -1.90
CA LYS A 120 9.60 28.03 -3.22
C LYS A 120 10.16 26.96 -4.16
N ILE A 121 9.30 26.19 -4.80
CA ILE A 121 9.69 25.27 -5.88
C ILE A 121 9.85 26.13 -7.16
N GLU A 122 11.08 26.27 -7.65
CA GLU A 122 11.38 26.88 -8.95
C GLU A 122 11.22 25.81 -10.05
N SER A 123 10.58 26.21 -11.16
CA SER A 123 10.41 25.42 -12.37
C SER A 123 11.68 25.48 -13.22
N GLY A 124 12.48 24.41 -13.23
CA GLY A 124 13.66 24.24 -14.09
C GLY A 124 13.40 23.36 -15.31
N GLU A 125 14.13 23.62 -16.40
CA GLU A 125 14.10 22.89 -17.68
C GLU A 125 14.58 21.43 -17.55
N ILE A 126 14.12 20.56 -18.45
CA ILE A 126 14.07 19.11 -18.24
C ILE A 126 15.00 18.35 -19.21
N ASP A 127 15.84 17.48 -18.65
CA ASP A 127 16.71 16.51 -19.32
C ASP A 127 16.01 15.13 -19.50
N ASP A 128 16.50 14.30 -20.43
CA ASP A 128 15.98 12.98 -20.87
C ASP A 128 15.78 11.89 -19.77
N ASP A 129 16.01 12.18 -18.49
CA ASP A 129 15.56 11.38 -17.33
C ASP A 129 14.03 11.53 -17.06
N GLU A 130 13.32 12.20 -17.97
CA GLU A 130 11.91 12.58 -17.93
C GLU A 130 10.91 11.44 -17.72
N GLU A 131 11.14 10.24 -18.25
CA GLU A 131 10.11 9.19 -18.29
C GLU A 131 9.76 8.64 -16.88
N GLU A 132 10.73 8.60 -15.96
CA GLU A 132 10.50 8.21 -14.56
C GLU A 132 9.82 9.32 -13.74
N TYR A 133 10.11 10.59 -14.06
CA TYR A 133 9.47 11.75 -13.44
C TYR A 133 8.01 11.94 -13.92
N TYR A 134 7.72 11.63 -15.19
CA TYR A 134 6.35 11.64 -15.71
C TYR A 134 5.45 10.59 -15.05
N GLU A 135 5.93 9.35 -14.79
CA GLU A 135 5.13 8.32 -14.09
C GLU A 135 4.69 8.72 -12.67
N LEU A 136 5.46 9.59 -11.99
CA LEU A 136 5.13 10.12 -10.66
C LEU A 136 4.03 11.19 -10.72
N GLN A 137 3.95 11.97 -11.80
CA GLN A 137 2.84 12.90 -12.03
C GLN A 137 1.54 12.21 -12.47
N PHE A 138 1.59 10.95 -12.92
CA PHE A 138 0.43 10.13 -13.29
C PHE A 138 -0.28 9.42 -12.12
N GLN A 139 0.13 9.64 -10.87
CA GLN A 139 -0.69 9.27 -9.71
C GLN A 139 -1.80 10.29 -9.43
N ASP A 140 -2.39 10.85 -10.49
CA ASP A 140 -3.60 11.64 -10.35
C ASP A 140 -4.78 10.72 -10.10
N LYS A 141 -5.64 11.12 -9.15
CA LYS A 141 -6.86 10.40 -8.80
C LYS A 141 -7.72 10.13 -10.04
N ARG A 142 -7.83 11.13 -10.95
CA ARG A 142 -8.53 11.00 -12.23
C ARG A 142 -7.87 10.00 -13.16
N PHE A 143 -6.56 10.06 -13.33
CA PHE A 143 -5.85 9.10 -14.17
C PHE A 143 -6.11 7.66 -13.72
N ILE A 144 -6.02 7.39 -12.42
CA ILE A 144 -6.33 6.06 -11.85
C ILE A 144 -7.79 5.69 -12.11
N ALA A 145 -8.71 6.63 -11.91
CA ALA A 145 -10.14 6.41 -12.16
C ALA A 145 -10.48 6.17 -13.63
N ASP A 146 -9.78 6.79 -14.56
CA ASP A 146 -10.00 6.63 -16.00
C ASP A 146 -9.31 5.36 -16.54
N ASN A 147 -8.25 4.89 -15.87
CA ASN A 147 -7.41 3.77 -16.30
C ASN A 147 -7.54 2.52 -15.42
N TYR A 148 -8.62 2.40 -14.65
CA TYR A 148 -8.84 1.26 -13.74
C TYR A 148 -9.02 -0.10 -14.45
N LYS A 149 -9.25 -0.10 -15.77
CA LYS A 149 -9.29 -1.29 -16.63
C LYS A 149 -8.11 -1.32 -17.60
N ARG A 150 -7.65 -2.52 -17.93
CA ARG A 150 -6.74 -2.80 -19.03
C ARG A 150 -7.52 -3.20 -20.28
N ASN A 151 -6.89 -3.09 -21.46
CA ASN A 151 -7.40 -3.65 -22.72
C ASN A 151 -7.98 -5.06 -22.50
N GLY A 152 -9.28 -5.24 -22.74
CA GLY A 152 -9.99 -6.51 -22.50
C GLY A 152 -10.70 -6.61 -21.15
N ASP A 153 -11.20 -5.50 -20.60
CA ASP A 153 -12.09 -5.43 -19.43
C ASP A 153 -11.52 -5.98 -18.11
N THR A 154 -10.22 -6.25 -18.07
CA THR A 154 -9.57 -6.80 -16.87
C THR A 154 -9.17 -5.66 -15.95
N ALA A 155 -9.55 -5.72 -14.67
CA ALA A 155 -9.16 -4.72 -13.69
C ALA A 155 -7.63 -4.58 -13.60
N ARG A 156 -7.15 -3.33 -13.62
CA ARG A 156 -5.73 -2.95 -13.57
C ARG A 156 -5.20 -2.88 -12.14
N TYR A 157 -6.07 -2.58 -11.20
CA TYR A 157 -5.70 -2.34 -9.80
C TYR A 157 -6.30 -3.37 -8.86
N ALA A 158 -5.62 -3.54 -7.74
CA ALA A 158 -6.09 -4.30 -6.58
C ALA A 158 -6.26 -3.36 -5.39
N ILE A 159 -7.22 -3.68 -4.53
CA ILE A 159 -7.44 -3.01 -3.25
C ILE A 159 -7.09 -3.97 -2.13
N LYS A 160 -6.19 -3.55 -1.24
CA LYS A 160 -5.81 -4.29 -0.03
C LYS A 160 -6.41 -3.59 1.19
N SER A 161 -7.14 -4.35 2.01
CA SER A 161 -7.79 -3.85 3.24
C SER A 161 -7.66 -4.87 4.37
N ILE A 162 -7.85 -4.43 5.61
CA ILE A 162 -7.96 -5.33 6.77
C ILE A 162 -9.26 -6.14 6.62
N SER A 163 -9.19 -7.46 6.85
CA SER A 163 -10.34 -8.32 6.63
C SER A 163 -11.47 -8.02 7.64
N PRO A 164 -12.75 -8.15 7.25
CA PRO A 164 -13.87 -7.87 8.16
C PRO A 164 -13.82 -8.66 9.47
N ASP A 165 -13.34 -9.90 9.45
CA ASP A 165 -13.24 -10.73 10.66
C ASP A 165 -12.12 -10.30 11.61
N VAL A 166 -11.07 -9.69 11.08
CA VAL A 166 -9.97 -9.15 11.89
C VAL A 166 -10.39 -7.86 12.58
N LYS A 167 -11.21 -7.02 11.92
CA LYS A 167 -11.78 -5.79 12.49
C LYS A 167 -12.61 -6.05 13.76
N LYS A 168 -13.35 -7.17 13.79
CA LYS A 168 -14.16 -7.57 14.95
C LYS A 168 -13.36 -7.86 16.22
N ASN A 169 -12.05 -8.06 16.12
CA ASN A 169 -11.17 -8.34 17.26
C ASN A 169 -10.17 -7.18 17.46
N PRO A 170 -10.34 -6.33 18.49
CA PRO A 170 -9.51 -5.14 18.69
C PRO A 170 -8.00 -5.42 18.78
N LYS A 171 -7.61 -6.55 19.36
CA LYS A 171 -6.19 -6.95 19.45
C LYS A 171 -5.62 -7.32 18.07
N LYS A 172 -6.37 -8.11 17.29
CA LYS A 172 -5.95 -8.48 15.92
C LYS A 172 -5.99 -7.27 14.99
N PHE A 173 -7.03 -6.44 15.09
CA PHE A 173 -7.15 -5.20 14.34
C PHE A 173 -5.93 -4.29 14.56
N ARG A 174 -5.54 -4.04 15.81
CA ARG A 174 -4.37 -3.21 16.12
C ARG A 174 -3.08 -3.74 15.49
N ILE A 175 -2.85 -5.05 15.54
CA ILE A 175 -1.68 -5.68 14.90
C ILE A 175 -1.75 -5.50 13.39
N ALA A 176 -2.91 -5.79 12.79
CA ALA A 176 -3.14 -5.63 11.36
C ALA A 176 -2.97 -4.17 10.88
N ALA A 177 -3.43 -3.19 11.66
CA ALA A 177 -3.26 -1.77 11.38
C ALA A 177 -1.80 -1.33 11.47
N MET A 178 -1.04 -1.85 12.45
CA MET A 178 0.41 -1.61 12.52
C MET A 178 1.12 -2.17 11.29
N ASP A 179 0.81 -3.41 10.89
CA ASP A 179 1.39 -4.05 9.71
C ASP A 179 1.02 -3.27 8.44
N MET A 180 -0.24 -2.82 8.32
CA MET A 180 -0.72 -2.00 7.21
C MET A 180 0.01 -0.64 7.14
N ALA A 181 0.26 -0.01 8.29
CA ALA A 181 0.99 1.25 8.35
C ALA A 181 2.47 1.07 7.95
N VAL A 182 3.11 -0.01 8.41
CA VAL A 182 4.47 -0.38 8.00
C VAL A 182 4.53 -0.70 6.52
N GLU A 183 3.56 -1.43 5.98
CA GLU A 183 3.48 -1.74 4.55
C GLU A 183 3.27 -0.49 3.70
N THR A 184 2.37 0.42 4.13
CA THR A 184 2.17 1.72 3.47
C THR A 184 3.50 2.48 3.42
N TYR A 185 4.22 2.52 4.54
CA TYR A 185 5.52 3.17 4.62
C TYR A 185 6.50 2.58 3.60
N PHE A 186 6.72 1.26 3.64
CA PHE A 186 7.65 0.61 2.71
C PHE A 186 7.25 0.87 1.26
N LEU A 187 5.98 0.75 0.90
CA LEU A 187 5.53 0.98 -0.47
C LEU A 187 5.59 2.45 -0.90
N SER A 188 5.54 3.40 0.05
CA SER A 188 5.61 4.83 -0.27
C SER A 188 6.97 5.30 -0.79
N VAL A 189 8.03 4.54 -0.51
CA VAL A 189 9.42 4.86 -0.90
C VAL A 189 9.96 3.97 -2.01
N LEU A 190 9.19 2.97 -2.45
CA LEU A 190 9.62 2.04 -3.50
C LEU A 190 9.12 2.50 -4.87
N ASN A 191 10.05 2.81 -5.77
CA ASN A 191 9.78 3.06 -7.18
C ASN A 191 10.69 2.19 -8.06
N HIS A 192 10.20 1.04 -8.51
CA HIS A 192 10.94 0.17 -9.42
C HIS A 192 9.98 -0.63 -10.29
N LYS A 193 10.31 -0.79 -11.58
CA LYS A 193 9.45 -1.48 -12.57
C LYS A 193 9.12 -2.94 -12.22
N ASN A 194 9.98 -3.60 -11.44
CA ASN A 194 9.80 -5.00 -11.02
C ASN A 194 9.33 -5.16 -9.56
N ILE A 195 8.89 -4.08 -8.92
CA ILE A 195 8.30 -4.08 -7.59
C ILE A 195 6.85 -3.58 -7.71
N ILE A 196 5.93 -4.17 -6.95
CA ILE A 196 4.54 -3.73 -6.94
C ILE A 196 4.46 -2.28 -6.45
N LYS A 197 3.81 -1.41 -7.23
CA LYS A 197 3.66 0.00 -6.88
C LYS A 197 2.35 0.22 -6.12
N MET A 198 2.42 1.06 -5.09
CA MET A 198 1.24 1.70 -4.52
C MET A 198 0.79 2.82 -5.46
N ARG A 199 -0.52 3.00 -5.61
CA ARG A 199 -1.14 3.99 -6.50
C ARG A 199 -2.04 4.97 -5.77
N GLY A 200 -2.52 4.61 -4.59
CA GLY A 200 -3.42 5.43 -3.80
C GLY A 200 -3.71 4.79 -2.45
N VAL A 201 -4.35 5.55 -1.57
CA VAL A 201 -4.72 5.10 -0.23
C VAL A 201 -6.14 5.53 0.13
N GLY A 202 -6.72 4.91 1.16
CA GLY A 202 -7.99 5.35 1.74
C GLY A 202 -7.89 6.74 2.38
N GLN A 203 -9.02 7.45 2.47
CA GLN A 203 -9.07 8.80 3.07
C GLN A 203 -8.82 8.79 4.59
N GLY A 204 -9.09 7.68 5.27
CA GLY A 204 -8.87 7.54 6.71
C GLY A 204 -7.41 7.58 7.16
N ASP A 205 -7.21 7.60 8.48
CA ASP A 205 -5.92 7.34 9.12
C ASP A 205 -5.51 5.86 8.92
N MET A 206 -4.22 5.52 9.00
CA MET A 206 -3.77 4.12 8.85
C MET A 206 -4.32 3.16 9.91
N PHE A 207 -4.81 3.70 11.03
CA PHE A 207 -5.49 2.95 12.09
C PHE A 207 -7.02 3.07 12.00
N ASP A 208 -7.55 3.65 10.93
CA ASP A 208 -8.97 3.60 10.59
C ASP A 208 -9.34 2.20 10.07
N GLU A 209 -10.49 1.69 10.49
CA GLU A 209 -10.98 0.39 10.02
C GLU A 209 -11.18 0.36 8.50
N ASN A 210 -11.50 1.49 7.88
CA ASN A 210 -11.75 1.61 6.45
C ASN A 210 -10.50 2.04 5.68
N TYR A 211 -9.32 2.04 6.31
CA TYR A 211 -8.08 2.27 5.58
C TYR A 211 -7.78 1.12 4.61
N PHE A 212 -7.32 1.48 3.41
CA PHE A 212 -6.96 0.55 2.36
C PHE A 212 -5.83 1.10 1.48
N LEU A 213 -5.20 0.21 0.72
CA LEU A 213 -4.21 0.53 -0.29
C LEU A 213 -4.74 0.18 -1.68
N ILE A 214 -4.49 1.05 -2.65
CA ILE A 214 -4.65 0.76 -4.07
C ILE A 214 -3.27 0.38 -4.62
N LEU A 215 -3.15 -0.80 -5.20
CA LEU A 215 -1.91 -1.37 -5.70
C LEU A 215 -2.05 -1.78 -7.17
N ASP A 216 -0.93 -1.90 -7.88
CA ASP A 216 -0.91 -2.62 -9.16
C ASP A 216 -1.40 -4.06 -8.99
N ARG A 217 -2.28 -4.54 -9.86
CA ARG A 217 -2.75 -5.93 -9.81
C ARG A 217 -1.69 -6.89 -10.36
N LEU A 218 -1.35 -7.90 -9.58
CA LEU A 218 -0.61 -9.07 -10.05
C LEU A 218 -1.58 -10.11 -10.63
N TYR A 219 -1.36 -10.49 -11.89
CA TYR A 219 -2.22 -11.46 -12.59
C TYR A 219 -1.78 -12.91 -12.39
N ASP A 220 -0.55 -13.11 -11.92
CA ASP A 220 0.01 -14.43 -11.68
C ASP A 220 1.09 -14.35 -10.61
N ILE A 221 1.40 -15.48 -9.98
CA ILE A 221 2.45 -15.60 -8.97
C ILE A 221 3.57 -16.51 -9.48
N LEU A 222 4.80 -16.23 -9.04
CA LEU A 222 5.97 -16.99 -9.48
C LEU A 222 5.85 -18.50 -9.20
N THR A 223 5.20 -18.89 -8.10
CA THR A 223 4.95 -20.30 -7.76
C THR A 223 4.16 -21.01 -8.86
N ASN A 224 3.06 -20.41 -9.33
CA ASN A 224 2.26 -20.95 -10.42
C ASN A 224 3.07 -21.07 -11.70
N LYS A 225 3.88 -20.05 -12.03
CA LYS A 225 4.78 -20.09 -13.18
C LYS A 225 5.79 -21.22 -13.07
N ILE A 226 6.42 -21.40 -11.90
CA ILE A 226 7.37 -22.49 -11.65
C ILE A 226 6.69 -23.85 -11.86
N ASP A 227 5.47 -24.05 -11.40
CA ASP A 227 4.75 -25.31 -11.55
C ASP A 227 4.30 -25.58 -12.99
N ALA A 228 3.88 -24.53 -13.71
CA ALA A 228 3.63 -24.58 -15.14
C ALA A 228 4.90 -24.94 -15.94
N TRP A 229 6.04 -24.34 -15.57
CA TRP A 229 7.34 -24.62 -16.17
C TRP A 229 7.79 -26.07 -15.92
N LYS A 230 7.65 -26.59 -14.69
CA LYS A 230 7.95 -27.99 -14.35
C LYS A 230 7.11 -28.95 -15.19
N SER A 231 5.82 -28.68 -15.29
CA SER A 231 4.87 -29.49 -16.08
C SER A 231 5.20 -29.46 -17.57
N SER A 232 5.61 -28.31 -18.09
CA SER A 232 6.01 -28.14 -19.49
C SER A 232 7.33 -28.87 -19.80
N SER A 233 8.31 -28.83 -18.89
CA SER A 233 9.58 -29.56 -19.06
C SER A 233 9.37 -31.07 -19.15
N LYS A 234 8.51 -31.67 -18.30
CA LYS A 234 8.22 -33.12 -18.32
C LYS A 234 7.59 -33.59 -19.65
N LYS A 235 6.72 -32.78 -20.25
CA LYS A 235 6.09 -33.06 -21.55
C LYS A 235 7.10 -33.06 -22.72
N HIS A 236 8.27 -32.43 -22.54
CA HIS A 236 9.31 -32.38 -23.58
C HIS A 236 10.35 -33.51 -23.47
N ASP A 237 10.34 -34.29 -22.39
CA ASP A 237 11.27 -35.40 -22.19
C ASP A 237 10.70 -36.77 -22.62
N THR A 238 9.41 -36.84 -22.95
CA THR A 238 8.79 -38.04 -23.55
C THR A 238 9.22 -38.23 -25.01
N PHE A 239 9.31 -39.51 -25.44
CA PHE A 239 9.86 -39.94 -26.73
C PHE A 239 9.20 -39.24 -27.94
N PHE A 240 7.88 -39.02 -27.91
CA PHE A 240 7.13 -38.28 -28.93
C PHE A 240 7.40 -36.76 -28.95
N GLY A 241 7.82 -36.16 -27.83
CA GLY A 241 8.11 -34.72 -27.71
C GLY A 241 9.48 -34.31 -28.26
N LYS A 242 10.43 -35.26 -28.36
CA LYS A 242 11.78 -35.03 -28.92
C LYS A 242 11.78 -34.93 -30.46
N ILE A 243 10.82 -35.57 -31.12
CA ILE A 243 10.76 -35.67 -32.59
C ILE A 243 10.10 -34.44 -33.25
N ARG A 244 9.39 -33.58 -32.49
CA ARG A 244 8.69 -32.39 -33.01
C ARG A 244 9.06 -31.12 -32.24
N ASN A 245 9.91 -30.25 -32.81
CA ASN A 245 10.26 -28.90 -32.34
C ASN A 245 10.66 -28.74 -30.85
N GLY A 246 11.17 -29.81 -30.21
CA GLY A 246 11.51 -29.80 -28.78
C GLY A 246 12.64 -28.84 -28.38
N LYS A 247 13.63 -28.62 -29.26
CA LYS A 247 14.77 -27.72 -28.99
C LYS A 247 14.34 -26.26 -28.86
N THR A 248 13.53 -25.76 -29.80
CA THR A 248 13.02 -24.37 -29.80
C THR A 248 12.14 -24.08 -28.58
N LYS A 249 11.30 -25.04 -28.16
CA LYS A 249 10.44 -24.89 -26.98
C LYS A 249 11.23 -24.88 -25.67
N LYS A 250 12.26 -25.74 -25.54
CA LYS A 250 13.17 -25.73 -24.38
C LYS A 250 13.94 -24.40 -24.28
N LEU A 251 14.44 -23.88 -25.40
CA LEU A 251 15.11 -22.58 -25.44
C LEU A 251 14.16 -21.43 -25.03
N LYS A 252 12.92 -21.41 -25.54
CA LYS A 252 11.91 -20.41 -25.16
C LYS A 252 11.63 -20.40 -23.65
N LEU A 253 11.44 -21.59 -23.05
CA LEU A 253 11.25 -21.71 -21.59
C LEU A 253 12.48 -21.25 -20.80
N PHE A 254 13.69 -21.52 -21.30
CA PHE A 254 14.92 -21.06 -20.66
C PHE A 254 15.03 -19.52 -20.70
N ILE A 255 14.75 -18.90 -21.85
CA ILE A 255 14.75 -17.43 -22.01
C ILE A 255 13.74 -16.79 -21.06
N GLU A 256 12.52 -17.34 -20.97
CA GLU A 256 11.49 -16.84 -20.03
C GLU A 256 11.97 -16.88 -18.57
N ARG A 257 12.54 -18.01 -18.14
CA ARG A 257 13.08 -18.17 -16.78
C ARG A 257 14.22 -17.19 -16.50
N LEU A 258 15.12 -17.00 -17.47
CA LEU A 258 16.24 -16.07 -17.34
C LEU A 258 15.73 -14.63 -17.22
N GLY A 259 14.71 -14.24 -18.01
CA GLY A 259 14.09 -12.92 -17.90
C GLY A 259 13.45 -12.67 -16.54
N VAL A 260 12.77 -13.67 -15.97
CA VAL A 260 12.23 -13.58 -14.60
C VAL A 260 13.34 -13.47 -13.56
N ALA A 261 14.41 -14.27 -13.68
CA ALA A 261 15.55 -14.19 -12.78
C ALA A 261 16.23 -12.82 -12.82
N MET A 262 16.39 -12.25 -14.02
CA MET A 262 16.96 -10.92 -14.21
C MET A 262 16.07 -9.83 -13.59
N SER A 263 14.75 -9.90 -13.79
CA SER A 263 13.78 -8.97 -13.17
C SER A 263 13.84 -9.01 -11.63
N LEU A 264 14.00 -10.20 -11.04
CA LEU A 264 14.17 -10.35 -9.60
C LEU A 264 15.52 -9.79 -9.12
N ALA A 265 16.59 -10.04 -9.87
CA ALA A 265 17.92 -9.51 -9.55
C ALA A 265 17.92 -7.98 -9.58
N GLU A 266 17.33 -7.36 -10.61
CA GLU A 266 17.17 -5.90 -10.71
C GLU A 266 16.39 -5.33 -9.52
N ALA A 267 15.25 -5.93 -9.15
CA ALA A 267 14.48 -5.51 -7.98
C ALA A 267 15.28 -5.64 -6.67
N LEU A 268 16.04 -6.72 -6.48
CA LEU A 268 16.85 -6.92 -5.28
C LEU A 268 18.05 -5.99 -5.22
N MET A 269 18.68 -5.69 -6.36
CA MET A 269 19.73 -4.68 -6.45
C MET A 269 19.21 -3.31 -6.05
N TYR A 270 18.03 -2.92 -6.56
CA TYR A 270 17.36 -1.68 -6.17
C TYR A 270 17.06 -1.64 -4.66
N LEU A 271 16.48 -2.71 -4.09
CA LEU A 271 16.24 -2.78 -2.65
C LEU A 271 17.53 -2.71 -1.82
N HIS A 272 18.64 -3.22 -2.35
CA HIS A 272 19.93 -3.15 -1.68
C HIS A 272 20.51 -1.73 -1.72
N SER A 273 20.31 -0.97 -2.80
CA SER A 273 20.80 0.40 -2.91
C SER A 273 20.04 1.40 -2.04
N LEU A 274 18.91 1.01 -1.44
CA LEU A 274 18.16 1.81 -0.47
C LEU A 274 18.69 1.69 0.98
N LYS A 275 19.74 0.88 1.22
CA LYS A 275 20.35 0.70 2.56
C LYS A 275 21.51 1.66 2.78
#